data_AF-S7JH68-F1
#
_entry.id   AF-S7JH68-F1
#
_cell.length_a   1.000
_cell.length_b   1.000
_cell.length_c   1.000
_cell.angle_alpha   90.00
_cell.angle_beta   90.00
_cell.angle_gamma   90.00
#
_symmetry.space_group_name_H-M   'P 1'
#
loop_
_entity.id
_entity.type
_entity.pdbx_description
1 polymer ?
#
loop_
_entity_poly.entity_id
_entity_poly.type
_entity_poly.pdbx_seq_one_letter_code
_entity_poly.pdbx_strand_id
1 'polypeptide(L)'
;MSDIKQQIKALKIIPVIAIDNAEDIIPLGKVLVENGLPVAEITFRSDAAEEAIRLLRESQPEMLIGAGTVLNRAQVIAAKEAGATFIVSPGFNPNTVRACQELGIEIIPGVNNPSAVEAALEMGLTTMKFFPAEPSGGISMVKSLLAPYTDLELMPTGGIKPSNVNDYLAIPRVIACGGTWMVEKSLIENGEWEELARLTREAVALTR
;
A
#
# COMPACT_ATOMS: atom_id res chain seq x y z
N MET A 1 -18.52 7.21 -6.42
CA MET A 1 -17.11 6.89 -6.11
C MET A 1 -17.15 5.75 -5.10
N SER A 2 -16.55 4.60 -5.41
CA SER A 2 -16.42 3.53 -4.43
C SER A 2 -15.51 3.98 -3.29
N ASP A 3 -15.82 3.56 -2.08
CA ASP A 3 -14.99 3.75 -0.90
C ASP A 3 -13.64 3.04 -1.11
N ILE A 4 -12.52 3.79 -1.07
CA ILE A 4 -11.15 3.27 -1.25
C ILE A 4 -10.89 2.10 -0.29
N LYS A 5 -11.42 2.17 0.93
CA LYS A 5 -11.25 1.10 1.93
C LYS A 5 -11.92 -0.20 1.48
N GLN A 6 -13.09 -0.12 0.85
CA GLN A 6 -13.77 -1.30 0.30
C GLN A 6 -13.01 -1.88 -0.90
N GLN A 7 -12.42 -1.02 -1.74
CA GLN A 7 -11.57 -1.50 -2.85
C GLN A 7 -10.35 -2.25 -2.31
N ILE A 8 -9.65 -1.70 -1.33
CA ILE A 8 -8.51 -2.34 -0.68
C ILE A 8 -8.92 -3.69 -0.05
N LYS A 9 -10.04 -3.74 0.67
CA LYS A 9 -10.59 -4.98 1.26
C LYS A 9 -10.89 -6.05 0.21
N ALA A 10 -11.43 -5.65 -0.93
CA ALA A 10 -11.73 -6.58 -2.02
C ALA A 10 -10.46 -7.16 -2.67
N LEU A 11 -9.40 -6.35 -2.74
CA LEU A 11 -8.13 -6.73 -3.39
C LEU A 11 -7.22 -7.58 -2.49
N LYS A 12 -7.28 -7.40 -1.16
CA LYS A 12 -6.53 -8.14 -0.12
C LYS A 12 -5.00 -8.07 -0.18
N ILE A 13 -4.40 -7.77 -1.33
CA ILE A 13 -2.96 -7.57 -1.52
C ILE A 13 -2.73 -6.25 -2.23
N ILE A 14 -1.71 -5.51 -1.81
CA ILE A 14 -1.24 -4.29 -2.47
C ILE A 14 0.23 -4.47 -2.86
N PRO A 15 0.58 -4.44 -4.16
CA PRO A 15 1.97 -4.36 -4.61
C PRO A 15 2.62 -3.06 -4.15
N VAL A 16 3.74 -3.18 -3.43
CA VAL A 16 4.56 -2.05 -2.99
C VAL A 16 5.75 -1.92 -3.92
N ILE A 17 5.75 -0.89 -4.75
CA ILE A 17 6.64 -0.74 -5.89
C ILE A 17 7.74 0.29 -5.56
N ALA A 18 8.99 -0.13 -5.77
CA ALA A 18 10.11 0.79 -5.93
C ALA A 18 10.56 0.72 -7.39
N ILE A 19 10.69 1.88 -8.01
CA ILE A 19 10.94 2.00 -9.46
C ILE A 19 11.96 3.11 -9.70
N ASP A 20 12.96 2.84 -10.53
CA ASP A 20 14.03 3.80 -10.80
C ASP A 20 13.81 4.56 -12.12
N ASN A 21 13.24 3.91 -13.14
CA ASN A 21 12.80 4.56 -14.38
C ASN A 21 11.28 4.65 -14.43
N ALA A 22 10.72 5.86 -14.53
CA ALA A 22 9.28 6.05 -14.49
C ALA A 22 8.53 5.27 -15.59
N GLU A 23 9.13 5.14 -16.78
CA GLU A 23 8.55 4.45 -17.94
C GLU A 23 8.26 2.95 -17.70
N ASP A 24 9.00 2.30 -16.79
CA ASP A 24 8.79 0.88 -16.47
C ASP A 24 7.42 0.65 -15.79
N ILE A 25 6.75 1.71 -15.31
CA ILE A 25 5.44 1.62 -14.67
C ILE A 25 4.33 1.28 -15.67
N ILE A 26 4.48 1.64 -16.94
CA ILE A 26 3.47 1.41 -17.98
C ILE A 26 3.29 -0.08 -18.24
N PRO A 27 4.35 -0.83 -18.63
CA PRO A 27 4.25 -2.28 -18.77
C PRO A 27 3.91 -2.98 -17.45
N LEU A 28 4.46 -2.53 -16.32
CA LEU A 28 4.13 -3.11 -15.00
C LEU A 28 2.65 -2.95 -14.63
N GLY A 29 2.10 -1.75 -14.83
CA GLY A 29 0.68 -1.46 -14.59
C GLY A 29 -0.23 -2.32 -15.43
N LYS A 30 0.11 -2.50 -16.71
CA LYS A 30 -0.60 -3.42 -17.61
C LYS A 30 -0.57 -4.86 -17.09
N VAL A 31 0.61 -5.36 -16.70
CA VAL A 31 0.76 -6.70 -16.11
C VAL A 31 -0.13 -6.87 -14.88
N LEU A 32 -0.12 -5.91 -13.96
CA LEU A 32 -0.93 -5.97 -12.73
C LEU A 32 -2.43 -6.04 -13.04
N VAL A 33 -2.93 -5.18 -13.94
CA VAL A 33 -4.34 -5.15 -14.33
C VAL A 33 -4.77 -6.43 -15.04
N GLU A 34 -4.03 -6.87 -16.07
CA GLU A 34 -4.37 -8.06 -16.87
C GLU A 34 -4.34 -9.36 -16.04
N ASN A 35 -3.60 -9.37 -14.94
CA ASN A 35 -3.49 -10.53 -14.05
C ASN A 35 -4.34 -10.40 -12.77
N GLY A 36 -5.28 -9.45 -12.73
CA GLY A 36 -6.33 -9.38 -11.73
C GLY A 36 -5.95 -8.66 -10.43
N LEU A 37 -4.91 -7.82 -10.45
CA LEU A 37 -4.47 -7.01 -9.31
C LEU A 37 -4.41 -5.52 -9.66
N PRO A 38 -5.54 -4.85 -9.95
CA PRO A 38 -5.59 -3.46 -10.41
C PRO A 38 -5.33 -2.43 -9.28
N VAL A 39 -4.21 -2.58 -8.57
CA VAL A 39 -3.75 -1.67 -7.50
C VAL A 39 -2.23 -1.58 -7.41
N ALA A 40 -1.72 -0.40 -7.05
CA ALA A 40 -0.29 -0.16 -6.82
C ALA A 40 -0.05 0.87 -5.70
N GLU A 41 0.90 0.60 -4.80
CA GLU A 41 1.53 1.57 -3.90
C GLU A 41 2.93 1.93 -4.45
N ILE A 42 3.08 3.08 -5.11
CA ILE A 42 4.37 3.53 -5.65
C ILE A 42 5.11 4.33 -4.58
N THR A 43 6.29 3.86 -4.17
CA THR A 43 7.03 4.47 -3.04
C THR A 43 7.85 5.68 -3.47
N PHE A 44 7.76 6.80 -2.73
CA PHE A 44 8.56 8.02 -2.85
C PHE A 44 10.01 7.83 -2.34
N ARG A 45 10.62 6.70 -2.69
CA ARG A 45 12.03 6.37 -2.41
C ARG A 45 12.95 6.64 -3.59
N SER A 46 12.38 6.94 -4.76
CA SER A 46 13.08 7.35 -5.97
C SER A 46 12.49 8.66 -6.49
N ASP A 47 13.31 9.39 -7.25
CA ASP A 47 12.88 10.64 -7.90
C ASP A 47 11.86 10.39 -9.02
N ALA A 48 11.75 9.13 -9.50
CA ALA A 48 10.82 8.71 -10.53
C ALA A 48 9.38 8.52 -10.04
N ALA A 49 9.12 8.53 -8.72
CA ALA A 49 7.82 8.15 -8.17
C ALA A 49 6.65 9.04 -8.63
N GLU A 50 6.85 10.36 -8.69
CA GLU A 50 5.81 11.29 -9.14
C GLU A 50 5.45 11.04 -10.60
N GLU A 51 6.45 10.94 -11.48
CA GLU A 51 6.22 10.70 -12.90
C GLU A 51 5.65 9.30 -13.16
N ALA A 52 6.08 8.29 -12.41
CA ALA A 52 5.52 6.96 -12.50
C ALA A 52 4.01 6.94 -12.14
N ILE A 53 3.59 7.70 -11.13
CA ILE A 53 2.17 7.83 -10.78
C ILE A 53 1.39 8.49 -11.94
N ARG A 54 1.95 9.54 -12.55
CA ARG A 54 1.34 10.26 -13.68
C ARG A 54 1.14 9.34 -14.88
N LEU A 55 2.20 8.67 -15.33
CA LEU A 55 2.18 7.72 -16.44
C LEU A 55 1.23 6.54 -16.18
N LEU A 56 1.20 6.03 -14.95
CA LEU A 56 0.29 4.94 -14.57
C LEU A 56 -1.17 5.40 -14.56
N ARG A 57 -1.47 6.60 -14.08
CA ARG A 57 -2.83 7.15 -14.12
C ARG A 57 -3.31 7.33 -15.56
N GLU A 58 -2.46 7.83 -16.45
CA GLU A 58 -2.79 8.02 -17.87
C GLU A 58 -3.02 6.68 -18.59
N SER A 59 -2.14 5.70 -18.37
CA SER A 59 -2.20 4.39 -19.03
C SER A 59 -3.22 3.42 -18.42
N GLN A 60 -3.54 3.55 -17.14
CA GLN A 60 -4.49 2.70 -16.39
C GLN A 60 -5.50 3.54 -15.59
N PRO A 61 -6.45 4.24 -16.24
CA PRO A 61 -7.33 5.22 -15.58
C PRO A 61 -8.21 4.66 -14.46
N GLU A 62 -8.54 3.37 -14.50
CA GLU A 62 -9.39 2.70 -13.49
C GLU A 62 -8.59 2.07 -12.34
N MET A 63 -7.26 2.02 -12.44
CA MET A 63 -6.42 1.40 -11.43
C MET A 63 -6.43 2.22 -10.13
N LEU A 64 -6.44 1.50 -9.01
CA LEU A 64 -6.28 2.10 -7.68
C LEU A 64 -4.80 2.43 -7.45
N ILE A 65 -4.44 3.70 -7.43
CA ILE A 65 -3.05 4.14 -7.33
C ILE A 65 -2.85 4.89 -6.01
N GLY A 66 -1.90 4.43 -5.22
CA GLY A 66 -1.46 5.05 -3.98
C GLY A 66 0.00 5.45 -4.02
N ALA A 67 0.34 6.48 -3.23
CA ALA A 67 1.71 6.91 -3.03
C ALA A 67 2.22 6.44 -1.66
N GLY A 68 3.24 5.59 -1.67
CA GLY A 68 3.91 5.07 -0.49
C GLY A 68 5.12 5.91 -0.07
N THR A 69 5.59 5.71 1.16
CA THR A 69 6.77 6.41 1.70
C THR A 69 6.63 7.95 1.69
N VAL A 70 5.41 8.46 1.81
CA VAL A 70 5.16 9.91 1.90
C VAL A 70 5.44 10.39 3.32
N LEU A 71 6.30 11.40 3.45
CA LEU A 71 6.85 11.88 4.72
C LEU A 71 6.43 13.31 5.08
N ASN A 72 5.95 14.10 4.11
CA ASN A 72 5.66 15.52 4.32
C ASN A 72 4.59 16.06 3.34
N ARG A 73 4.15 17.30 3.59
CA ARG A 73 3.12 18.01 2.80
C ARG A 73 3.47 18.14 1.32
N ALA A 74 4.72 18.44 0.98
CA ALA A 74 5.12 18.64 -0.41
C ALA A 74 4.93 17.36 -1.23
N GLN A 75 5.27 16.20 -0.65
CA GLN A 75 5.04 14.89 -1.27
C GLN A 75 3.55 14.53 -1.36
N VAL A 76 2.73 14.94 -0.38
CA VAL A 76 1.26 14.76 -0.48
C VAL A 76 0.69 15.53 -1.67
N ILE A 77 1.13 16.78 -1.86
CA ILE A 77 0.72 17.62 -3.01
C ILE A 77 1.14 16.95 -4.32
N ALA A 78 2.44 16.62 -4.46
CA ALA A 78 2.98 15.98 -5.65
C ALA A 78 2.25 14.67 -6.01
N ALA A 79 2.04 13.78 -5.02
CA ALA A 79 1.32 12.52 -5.22
C ALA A 79 -0.12 12.74 -5.69
N LYS A 80 -0.84 13.68 -5.06
CA LYS A 80 -2.22 14.00 -5.43
C LYS A 80 -2.30 14.60 -6.84
N GLU A 81 -1.43 15.54 -7.17
CA GLU A 81 -1.37 16.19 -8.48
C GLU A 81 -1.00 15.21 -9.59
N ALA A 82 -0.14 14.22 -9.31
CA ALA A 82 0.19 13.14 -10.23
C ALA A 82 -0.97 12.14 -10.45
N GLY A 83 -2.01 12.15 -9.61
CA GLY A 83 -3.20 11.30 -9.76
C GLY A 83 -3.29 10.11 -8.81
N ALA A 84 -2.51 10.09 -7.72
CA ALA A 84 -2.73 9.16 -6.62
C ALA A 84 -4.05 9.47 -5.90
N THR A 85 -4.70 8.41 -5.41
CA THR A 85 -6.01 8.47 -4.74
C THR A 85 -5.93 8.27 -3.24
N PHE A 86 -4.83 7.69 -2.76
CA PHE A 86 -4.55 7.54 -1.34
C PHE A 86 -3.05 7.63 -1.06
N ILE A 87 -2.71 7.96 0.18
CA ILE A 87 -1.35 8.11 0.67
C ILE A 87 -1.06 7.02 1.70
N VAL A 88 0.18 6.51 1.68
CA VAL A 88 0.70 5.57 2.68
C VAL A 88 2.03 6.12 3.21
N SER A 89 2.14 6.21 4.53
CA SER A 89 3.39 6.59 5.21
C SER A 89 3.95 5.41 6.01
N PRO A 90 5.28 5.30 6.18
CA PRO A 90 5.88 4.18 6.91
C PRO A 90 5.66 4.30 8.43
N GLY A 91 5.44 5.51 8.93
CA GLY A 91 5.10 5.80 10.32
C GLY A 91 4.03 6.88 10.41
N PHE A 92 3.65 7.22 11.63
CA PHE A 92 2.65 8.24 11.91
C PHE A 92 3.32 9.60 12.16
N ASN A 93 3.00 10.58 11.32
CA ASN A 93 3.38 11.97 11.54
C ASN A 93 2.11 12.84 11.47
N PRO A 94 1.70 13.50 12.57
CA PRO A 94 0.46 14.26 12.61
C PRO A 94 0.46 15.44 11.62
N ASN A 95 1.63 15.97 11.24
CA ASN A 95 1.73 17.03 10.23
C ASN A 95 1.39 16.52 8.82
N THR A 96 1.82 15.30 8.49
CA THR A 96 1.53 14.66 7.20
C THR A 96 0.06 14.27 7.12
N VAL A 97 -0.50 13.72 8.22
CA VAL A 97 -1.92 13.41 8.31
C VAL A 97 -2.79 14.66 8.11
N ARG A 98 -2.48 15.77 8.82
CA ARG A 98 -3.19 17.05 8.64
C ARG A 98 -3.14 17.54 7.20
N ALA A 99 -1.98 17.45 6.56
CA ALA A 99 -1.84 17.83 5.15
C ALA A 99 -2.76 17.02 4.24
N CYS A 100 -2.86 15.70 4.44
CA CYS A 100 -3.78 14.85 3.68
C CYS A 100 -5.25 15.22 3.92
N GLN A 101 -5.63 15.45 5.17
CA GLN A 101 -6.99 15.86 5.55
C GLN A 101 -7.38 17.23 4.95
N GLU A 102 -6.50 18.23 5.04
CA GLU A 102 -6.70 19.57 4.45
C GLU A 102 -6.82 19.51 2.92
N LEU A 103 -6.03 18.64 2.28
CA LEU A 103 -6.04 18.45 0.83
C LEU A 103 -7.14 17.48 0.37
N GLY A 104 -7.86 16.82 1.27
CA GLY A 104 -8.91 15.87 0.91
C GLY A 104 -8.41 14.64 0.14
N ILE A 105 -7.27 14.07 0.54
CA ILE A 105 -6.77 12.78 0.05
C ILE A 105 -6.67 11.79 1.22
N GLU A 106 -7.14 10.56 1.01
CA GLU A 106 -7.16 9.53 2.06
C GLU A 106 -5.72 9.16 2.47
N ILE A 107 -5.48 8.89 3.75
CA ILE A 107 -4.18 8.43 4.25
C ILE A 107 -4.32 7.17 5.10
N ILE A 108 -3.43 6.20 4.87
CA ILE A 108 -3.24 5.00 5.68
C ILE A 108 -1.84 5.08 6.32
N PRO A 109 -1.71 5.72 7.50
CA PRO A 109 -0.40 5.93 8.10
C PRO A 109 0.13 4.68 8.79
N GLY A 110 1.46 4.57 8.88
CA GLY A 110 2.15 3.48 9.56
C GLY A 110 2.13 3.58 11.08
N VAL A 111 1.85 2.47 11.76
CA VAL A 111 1.92 2.30 13.22
C VAL A 111 2.52 0.93 13.55
N ASN A 112 3.06 0.76 14.74
CA ASN A 112 3.49 -0.55 15.24
C ASN A 112 3.33 -0.76 16.75
N ASN A 113 2.71 0.18 17.45
CA ASN A 113 2.57 0.15 18.90
C ASN A 113 1.29 0.89 19.36
N PRO A 114 0.83 0.65 20.61
CA PRO A 114 -0.35 1.31 21.19
C PRO A 114 -0.36 2.83 21.06
N SER A 115 0.75 3.51 21.40
CA SER A 115 0.79 4.98 21.44
C SER A 115 0.63 5.60 20.06
N ALA A 116 1.18 4.99 19.00
CA ALA A 116 0.98 5.45 17.64
C ALA A 116 -0.45 5.21 17.14
N VAL A 117 -1.07 4.09 17.56
CA VAL A 117 -2.49 3.81 17.28
C VAL A 117 -3.39 4.85 17.94
N GLU A 118 -3.17 5.14 19.24
CA GLU A 118 -3.94 6.13 19.98
C GLU A 118 -3.85 7.53 19.36
N ALA A 119 -2.65 7.96 18.96
CA ALA A 119 -2.46 9.23 18.28
C ALA A 119 -3.20 9.30 16.93
N ALA A 120 -3.24 8.20 16.18
CA ALA A 120 -3.96 8.14 14.91
C ALA A 120 -5.49 8.10 15.10
N LEU A 121 -5.99 7.38 16.12
CA LEU A 121 -7.40 7.37 16.49
C LEU A 121 -7.88 8.75 16.95
N GLU A 122 -7.07 9.50 17.71
CA GLU A 122 -7.38 10.89 18.11
C GLU A 122 -7.57 11.82 16.90
N MET A 123 -6.89 11.53 15.79
CA MET A 123 -7.06 12.24 14.52
C MET A 123 -8.19 11.69 13.63
N GLY A 124 -9.00 10.77 14.15
CA GLY A 124 -10.16 10.18 13.46
C GLY A 124 -9.81 9.09 12.44
N LEU A 125 -8.59 8.55 12.45
CA LEU A 125 -8.17 7.51 11.52
C LEU A 125 -8.44 6.12 12.11
N THR A 126 -9.12 5.26 11.35
CA THR A 126 -9.46 3.89 11.75
C THR A 126 -8.78 2.81 10.94
N THR A 127 -8.12 3.17 9.83
CA THR A 127 -7.38 2.24 8.96
C THR A 127 -5.91 2.63 8.95
N MET A 128 -5.03 1.72 9.36
CA MET A 128 -3.60 2.02 9.54
C MET A 128 -2.72 0.93 8.92
N LYS A 129 -1.55 1.32 8.43
CA LYS A 129 -0.51 0.38 8.00
C LYS A 129 0.18 -0.15 9.25
N PHE A 130 0.33 -1.47 9.37
CA PHE A 130 1.17 -2.06 10.42
C PHE A 130 2.57 -2.32 9.85
N PHE A 131 3.56 -1.53 10.24
CA PHE A 131 4.89 -1.57 9.62
C PHE A 131 6.03 -1.28 10.62
N PRO A 132 7.17 -1.99 10.53
CA PRO A 132 7.40 -3.19 9.71
C PRO A 132 6.78 -4.42 10.40
N ALA A 133 5.92 -5.16 9.71
CA ALA A 133 5.05 -6.16 10.33
C ALA A 133 5.80 -7.30 11.03
N GLU A 134 6.59 -8.08 10.29
CA GLU A 134 7.33 -9.22 10.87
C GLU A 134 8.32 -8.76 11.97
N PRO A 135 9.16 -7.73 11.77
CA PRO A 135 10.10 -7.27 12.80
C PRO A 135 9.43 -6.68 14.05
N SER A 136 8.18 -6.21 13.95
CA SER A 136 7.42 -5.66 15.08
C SER A 136 6.64 -6.71 15.87
N GLY A 137 6.90 -8.01 15.66
CA GLY A 137 6.24 -9.11 16.37
C GLY A 137 5.10 -9.79 15.60
N GLY A 138 4.92 -9.40 14.34
CA GLY A 138 4.05 -10.05 13.37
C GLY A 138 2.61 -10.29 13.83
N ILE A 139 2.06 -11.45 13.49
CA ILE A 139 0.68 -11.88 13.77
C ILE A 139 0.31 -11.73 15.26
N SER A 140 1.24 -12.05 16.17
CA SER A 140 1.00 -11.95 17.62
C SER A 140 0.79 -10.49 18.05
N MET A 141 1.63 -9.57 17.54
CA MET A 141 1.47 -8.14 17.78
C MET A 141 0.17 -7.61 17.16
N VAL A 142 -0.15 -8.00 15.92
CA VAL A 142 -1.40 -7.59 15.25
C VAL A 142 -2.62 -7.99 16.07
N LYS A 143 -2.70 -9.24 16.52
CA LYS A 143 -3.81 -9.72 17.38
C LYS A 143 -3.87 -8.96 18.71
N SER A 144 -2.71 -8.67 19.31
CA SER A 144 -2.62 -7.95 20.58
C SER A 144 -3.06 -6.49 20.45
N LEU A 145 -2.69 -5.80 19.36
CA LEU A 145 -3.15 -4.43 19.08
C LEU A 145 -4.65 -4.39 18.80
N LEU A 146 -5.18 -5.33 18.01
CA LEU A 146 -6.60 -5.33 17.67
C LEU A 146 -7.50 -5.63 18.88
N ALA A 147 -6.99 -6.24 19.96
CA ALA A 147 -7.81 -6.59 21.12
C ALA A 147 -8.45 -5.37 21.83
N PRO A 148 -7.70 -4.33 22.24
CA PRO A 148 -8.28 -3.13 22.83
C PRO A 148 -8.87 -2.13 21.81
N TYR A 149 -8.33 -2.07 20.58
CA TYR A 149 -8.74 -1.08 19.58
C TYR A 149 -9.80 -1.66 18.64
N THR A 150 -11.06 -1.64 19.06
CA THR A 150 -12.13 -2.38 18.36
C THR A 150 -12.51 -1.83 16.98
N ASP A 151 -12.28 -0.54 16.74
CA ASP A 151 -12.53 0.13 15.45
C ASP A 151 -11.31 0.15 14.52
N LEU A 152 -10.18 -0.43 14.96
CA LEU A 152 -8.94 -0.43 14.18
C LEU A 152 -8.95 -1.51 13.10
N GLU A 153 -8.66 -1.11 11.88
CA GLU A 153 -8.34 -1.96 10.74
C GLU A 153 -6.87 -1.81 10.36
N LEU A 154 -6.21 -2.92 10.05
CA LEU A 154 -4.78 -2.96 9.77
C LEU A 154 -4.47 -3.42 8.35
N MET A 155 -3.43 -2.82 7.77
CA MET A 155 -2.80 -3.23 6.54
C MET A 155 -1.33 -3.58 6.80
N PRO A 156 -1.00 -4.82 7.19
CA PRO A 156 0.36 -5.26 7.48
C PRO A 156 1.27 -5.13 6.26
N THR A 157 2.49 -4.63 6.45
CA THR A 157 3.51 -4.54 5.41
C THR A 157 4.90 -4.72 6.03
N GLY A 158 5.81 -5.37 5.31
CA GLY A 158 7.18 -5.62 5.75
C GLY A 158 7.36 -7.06 6.25
N GLY A 159 8.04 -7.86 5.43
CA GLY A 159 8.23 -9.29 5.68
C GLY A 159 7.04 -10.17 5.29
N ILE A 160 6.01 -9.63 4.64
CA ILE A 160 4.91 -10.41 4.07
C ILE A 160 5.39 -11.16 2.82
N LYS A 161 5.02 -12.44 2.71
CA LYS A 161 5.43 -13.39 1.68
C LYS A 161 4.27 -14.33 1.35
N PRO A 162 4.34 -15.10 0.25
CA PRO A 162 3.36 -16.15 -0.05
C PRO A 162 3.12 -17.12 1.12
N SER A 163 4.17 -17.42 1.90
CA SER A 163 4.11 -18.39 2.99
C SER A 163 3.38 -17.91 4.25
N ASN A 164 3.14 -16.60 4.43
CA ASN A 164 2.53 -16.05 5.65
C ASN A 164 1.35 -15.09 5.39
N VAL A 165 1.12 -14.66 4.15
CA VAL A 165 0.07 -13.66 3.83
C VAL A 165 -1.32 -14.11 4.28
N ASN A 166 -1.63 -15.40 4.14
CA ASN A 166 -2.94 -15.95 4.54
C ASN A 166 -3.12 -16.00 6.05
N ASP A 167 -2.05 -16.15 6.83
CA ASP A 167 -2.14 -16.11 8.28
C ASP A 167 -2.49 -14.70 8.79
N TYR A 168 -2.01 -13.66 8.11
CA TYR A 168 -2.42 -12.28 8.36
C TYR A 168 -3.86 -12.03 7.92
N LEU A 169 -4.22 -12.42 6.69
CA LEU A 169 -5.56 -12.20 6.13
C LEU A 169 -6.65 -13.00 6.86
N ALA A 170 -6.30 -14.07 7.58
CA ALA A 170 -7.22 -14.80 8.44
C ALA A 170 -7.68 -13.99 9.68
N ILE A 171 -7.02 -12.87 10.00
CA ILE A 171 -7.42 -11.98 11.09
C ILE A 171 -8.53 -11.03 10.57
N PRO A 172 -9.75 -11.03 11.14
CA PRO A 172 -10.91 -10.33 10.56
C PRO A 172 -10.76 -8.83 10.29
N ARG A 173 -9.90 -8.14 11.05
CA ARG A 173 -9.62 -6.70 10.89
C ARG A 173 -8.29 -6.40 10.19
N VAL A 174 -7.68 -7.40 9.57
CA VAL A 174 -6.62 -7.21 8.59
C VAL A 174 -7.29 -7.13 7.21
N ILE A 175 -7.25 -5.94 6.60
CA ILE A 175 -8.04 -5.65 5.40
C ILE A 175 -7.30 -5.99 4.10
N ALA A 176 -5.98 -5.87 4.12
CA ALA A 176 -5.10 -6.20 3.03
C ALA A 176 -3.66 -6.31 3.56
N CYS A 177 -2.75 -6.89 2.77
CA CYS A 177 -1.33 -6.91 3.06
C CYS A 177 -0.53 -6.23 1.95
N GLY A 178 0.44 -5.41 2.32
CA GLY A 178 1.43 -4.84 1.40
C GLY A 178 2.57 -5.81 1.15
N GLY A 179 2.95 -6.00 -0.12
CA GLY A 179 3.95 -6.97 -0.54
C GLY A 179 4.80 -6.51 -1.71
N THR A 180 6.06 -6.95 -1.76
CA THR A 180 6.99 -6.64 -2.87
C THR A 180 7.31 -7.85 -3.74
N TRP A 181 6.95 -9.07 -3.32
CA TRP A 181 7.44 -10.30 -3.95
C TRP A 181 6.93 -10.53 -5.37
N MET A 182 5.78 -9.93 -5.74
CA MET A 182 5.19 -10.01 -7.07
C MET A 182 5.63 -8.88 -8.00
N VAL A 183 6.34 -7.88 -7.47
CA VAL A 183 6.85 -6.69 -8.16
C VAL A 183 8.29 -6.44 -7.74
N GLU A 184 9.09 -7.50 -7.71
CA GLU A 184 10.48 -7.42 -7.29
C GLU A 184 11.26 -6.50 -8.24
N LYS A 185 12.10 -5.63 -7.67
CA LYS A 185 12.74 -4.54 -8.39
C LYS A 185 13.64 -5.04 -9.52
N SER A 186 14.42 -6.10 -9.30
CA SER A 186 15.30 -6.63 -10.35
C SER A 186 14.52 -7.24 -11.52
N LEU A 187 13.33 -7.80 -11.29
CA LEU A 187 12.46 -8.27 -12.39
C LEU A 187 11.93 -7.11 -13.24
N ILE A 188 11.58 -5.99 -12.60
CA ILE A 188 11.14 -4.78 -13.31
C ILE A 188 12.29 -4.22 -14.16
N GLU A 189 13.48 -4.05 -13.57
CA GLU A 189 14.66 -3.50 -14.25
C GLU A 189 15.13 -4.36 -15.42
N ASN A 190 14.96 -5.69 -15.34
CA ASN A 190 15.32 -6.62 -16.40
C ASN A 190 14.20 -6.86 -17.42
N GLY A 191 13.03 -6.23 -17.25
CA GLY A 191 11.88 -6.39 -18.14
C GLY A 191 11.29 -7.80 -18.15
N GLU A 192 11.33 -8.50 -17.02
CA GLU A 192 10.86 -9.89 -16.84
C GLU A 192 9.32 -9.93 -16.68
N TRP A 193 8.60 -9.36 -17.64
CA TRP A 193 7.14 -9.11 -17.56
C TRP A 193 6.30 -10.39 -17.41
N GLU A 194 6.72 -11.49 -18.05
CA GLU A 194 6.03 -12.79 -17.93
C GLU A 194 6.17 -13.39 -16.53
N GLU A 195 7.34 -13.21 -15.90
CA GLU A 195 7.56 -13.68 -14.54
C GLU A 195 6.77 -12.82 -13.53
N LEU A 196 6.75 -11.50 -13.72
CA LEU A 196 5.89 -10.59 -12.95
C LEU A 196 4.41 -10.95 -13.10
N ALA A 197 3.97 -11.33 -14.31
CA ALA A 197 2.60 -11.79 -14.56
C ALA A 197 2.31 -13.11 -13.81
N ARG A 198 3.24 -14.08 -13.84
CA ARG A 198 3.13 -15.34 -13.10
C ARG A 198 2.99 -15.09 -11.60
N LEU A 199 3.89 -14.30 -11.02
CA LEU A 199 3.91 -13.97 -9.59
C LEU A 199 2.65 -13.20 -9.18
N THR A 200 2.14 -12.32 -10.04
CA THR A 200 0.88 -11.59 -9.80
C THR A 200 -0.31 -12.55 -9.74
N ARG A 201 -0.43 -13.49 -10.69
CA ARG A 201 -1.50 -14.51 -10.67
C ARG A 201 -1.43 -15.37 -9.41
N GLU A 202 -0.23 -15.76 -9.00
CA GLU A 202 -0.02 -16.51 -7.76
C GLU A 202 -0.45 -15.71 -6.53
N ALA A 203 -0.06 -14.44 -6.45
CA ALA A 203 -0.49 -13.55 -5.37
C ALA A 203 -2.02 -13.43 -5.29
N VAL A 204 -2.69 -13.20 -6.42
CA VAL A 204 -4.16 -13.14 -6.49
C VAL A 204 -4.79 -14.46 -6.04
N ALA A 205 -4.27 -15.60 -6.50
CA ALA A 205 -4.78 -16.92 -6.15
C ALA A 205 -4.70 -17.25 -4.65
N LEU A 206 -3.71 -16.71 -3.92
CA LEU A 206 -3.59 -16.91 -2.48
C LEU A 206 -4.78 -16.34 -1.68
N THR A 207 -5.45 -15.33 -2.24
CA THR A 207 -6.46 -14.53 -1.53
C THR A 207 -7.90 -14.84 -1.93
N ARG A 208 -8.09 -15.78 -2.86
CA ARG A 208 -9.41 -16.20 -3.34
C ARG A 208 -10.03 -17.28 -2.46
#